data_AF-A0A9P8F7Q3-F1
#
_entry.id   AF-A0A9P8F7Q3-F1
#
_cell.length_a   1.000
_cell.length_b   1.000
_cell.length_c   1.000
_cell.angle_alpha   90.00
_cell.angle_beta   90.00
_cell.angle_gamma   90.00
#
_symmetry.space_group_name_H-M   'P 1'
#
loop_
_entity.id
_entity.type
_entity.pdbx_description
1 polymer ?
#
loop_
_entity_poly.entity_id
_entity_poly.type
_entity_poly.pdbx_seq_one_letter_code
_entity_poly.pdbx_strand_id
1 'polypeptide(L)'
;MSPPYPTSPTNNMAIPDSTPAATPNRPYPHIEDLKDKAKISSVDKNQSLNHLLAEATTAVKQAESLVEYRRPDLAYVEYLRAFEIAVAIIPQHEQYPILSSRRGSQFNQHQSILRKISQLADRFDKIKEIIINDNRRNSTQKAS
;
A
#
# COMPACT_ATOMS: atom_id res chain seq x y z
N MET A 1 -52.35 55.55 -20.02
CA MET A 1 -52.60 54.89 -18.72
C MET A 1 -52.30 53.40 -18.88
N SER A 2 -51.15 52.94 -18.39
CA SER A 2 -50.84 51.54 -18.02
C SER A 2 -49.59 51.58 -17.11
N PRO A 3 -49.54 50.81 -16.02
CA PRO A 3 -48.59 51.00 -14.92
C PRO A 3 -47.19 50.39 -15.18
N PRO A 4 -46.15 50.82 -14.44
CA PRO A 4 -44.80 50.26 -14.52
C PRO A 4 -44.73 48.85 -13.93
N TYR A 5 -43.87 48.01 -14.52
CA TYR A 5 -43.59 46.65 -14.04
C TYR A 5 -43.02 46.67 -12.62
N PRO A 6 -43.42 45.71 -11.75
CA PRO A 6 -42.79 45.54 -10.44
C PRO A 6 -41.44 44.83 -10.56
N THR A 7 -40.40 45.40 -9.96
CA THR A 7 -39.18 44.66 -9.61
C THR A 7 -39.45 43.86 -8.34
N SER A 8 -39.15 42.56 -8.37
CA SER A 8 -39.10 41.72 -7.18
C SER A 8 -37.69 41.16 -6.97
N PRO A 9 -37.31 40.87 -5.72
CA PRO A 9 -35.92 40.90 -5.29
C PRO A 9 -35.29 39.51 -5.14
N THR A 10 -33.95 39.54 -5.14
CA THR A 10 -33.02 38.62 -4.46
C THR A 10 -33.21 37.12 -4.65
N ASN A 11 -32.29 36.49 -5.39
CA ASN A 11 -31.79 35.18 -5.01
C ASN A 11 -30.28 35.13 -5.25
N ASN A 12 -29.52 35.48 -4.21
CA ASN A 12 -28.14 35.04 -4.06
C ASN A 12 -28.17 33.51 -4.00
N MET A 13 -28.03 32.86 -5.15
CA MET A 13 -27.58 31.48 -5.22
C MET A 13 -26.11 31.49 -4.78
N ALA A 14 -25.93 31.39 -3.46
CA ALA A 14 -24.69 30.91 -2.88
C ALA A 14 -24.48 29.52 -3.47
N ILE A 15 -23.62 29.45 -4.49
CA ILE A 15 -22.97 28.23 -4.90
C ILE A 15 -22.24 27.77 -3.64
N PRO A 16 -22.54 26.62 -3.03
CA PRO A 16 -21.64 26.09 -2.02
C PRO A 16 -20.34 25.83 -2.77
N ASP A 17 -19.33 26.65 -2.49
CA ASP A 17 -17.94 26.37 -2.82
C ASP A 17 -17.61 25.05 -2.17
N SER A 18 -17.88 23.96 -2.88
CA SER A 18 -17.39 22.64 -2.57
C SER A 18 -15.96 22.61 -3.08
N THR A 19 -15.13 23.48 -2.53
CA THR A 19 -13.70 23.24 -2.50
C THR A 19 -13.57 21.90 -1.78
N PRO A 20 -13.03 20.84 -2.42
CA PRO A 20 -12.71 19.63 -1.69
C PRO A 20 -11.65 20.05 -0.70
N ALA A 21 -12.05 20.25 0.55
CA ALA A 21 -11.16 20.53 1.65
C ALA A 21 -10.04 19.49 1.56
N ALA A 22 -8.83 19.96 1.23
CA ALA A 22 -7.65 19.13 1.26
C ALA A 22 -7.65 18.48 2.64
N THR A 23 -7.85 17.17 2.68
CA THR A 23 -7.86 16.43 3.94
C THR A 23 -6.55 16.78 4.63
N PRO A 24 -6.60 17.29 5.88
CA PRO A 24 -5.37 17.62 6.58
C PRO A 24 -4.50 16.36 6.55
N ASN A 25 -3.27 16.52 6.08
CA ASN A 25 -2.34 15.41 5.89
C ASN A 25 -2.13 14.75 7.26
N ARG A 26 -2.89 13.70 7.55
CA ARG A 26 -2.86 13.02 8.84
C ARG A 26 -1.47 12.40 8.97
N PRO A 27 -0.81 12.56 10.13
CA PRO A 27 0.48 11.93 10.35
C PRO A 27 0.42 10.44 10.02
N TYR A 28 1.48 9.92 9.41
CA TYR A 28 1.55 8.49 9.13
C TYR A 28 1.54 7.70 10.43
N PRO A 29 0.99 6.47 10.43
CA PRO A 29 1.20 5.53 11.52
C PRO A 29 2.69 5.35 11.82
N HIS A 30 3.02 4.94 13.05
CA HIS A 30 4.41 4.74 13.41
C HIS A 30 5.04 3.63 12.57
N ILE A 31 6.30 3.80 12.16
CA ILE A 31 6.98 2.86 11.25
C ILE A 31 7.01 1.42 11.78
N GLU A 32 7.16 1.24 13.10
CA GLU A 32 7.13 -0.09 13.72
C GLU A 32 5.75 -0.74 13.65
N ASP A 33 4.67 0.04 13.76
CA ASP A 33 3.30 -0.50 13.62
C ASP A 33 3.05 -0.97 12.18
N LEU A 34 3.62 -0.28 11.19
CA LEU A 34 3.53 -0.70 9.79
C LEU A 34 4.29 -2.01 9.55
N LYS A 35 5.48 -2.16 10.13
CA LYS A 35 6.24 -3.42 10.07
C LYS A 35 5.50 -4.55 10.77
N ASP A 36 4.95 -4.29 11.95
CA ASP A 36 4.17 -5.26 12.72
C ASP A 36 2.92 -5.66 11.94
N LYS A 37 2.21 -4.71 11.31
CA LYS A 37 1.07 -4.99 10.45
C LYS A 37 1.41 -5.88 9.25
N ALA A 38 2.59 -5.71 8.65
CA ALA A 38 3.05 -6.56 7.56
C ALA A 38 3.26 -8.01 8.02
N LYS A 39 3.73 -8.21 9.27
CA LYS A 39 3.91 -9.54 9.88
C LYS A 39 2.63 -10.17 10.42
N ILE A 40 1.74 -9.35 10.99
CA ILE A 40 0.47 -9.77 11.61
C ILE A 40 -0.54 -10.20 10.55
N SER A 41 -0.40 -9.71 9.31
CA SER A 41 -1.23 -10.19 8.21
C SER A 41 -0.96 -11.68 8.01
N SER A 42 -1.97 -12.47 8.36
CA SER A 42 -2.00 -13.92 8.53
C SER A 42 -1.58 -14.71 7.29
N VAL A 43 -0.34 -14.57 6.83
CA VAL A 43 0.24 -15.49 5.86
C VAL A 43 0.44 -16.80 6.60
N ASP A 44 -0.56 -17.67 6.50
CA ASP A 44 -0.46 -19.02 7.00
C ASP A 44 0.57 -19.76 6.15
N LYS A 45 1.71 -20.06 6.76
CA LYS A 45 2.85 -20.74 6.12
C LYS A 45 2.49 -22.15 5.66
N ASN A 46 1.38 -22.70 6.15
CA ASN A 46 0.85 -24.00 5.75
C ASN A 46 -0.05 -23.93 4.50
N GLN A 47 -0.31 -22.73 3.98
CA GLN A 47 -1.04 -22.58 2.73
C GLN A 47 -0.25 -23.16 1.56
N SER A 48 -0.98 -23.61 0.53
CA SER A 48 -0.34 -24.16 -0.66
C SER A 48 0.63 -23.16 -1.31
N LEU A 49 1.70 -23.68 -1.92
CA LEU A 49 2.69 -22.88 -2.62
C LEU A 49 2.07 -21.95 -3.69
N ASN A 50 1.03 -22.40 -4.38
CA ASN A 50 0.28 -21.58 -5.34
C ASN A 50 -0.40 -20.38 -4.68
N HIS A 51 -0.96 -20.57 -3.50
CA HIS A 51 -1.59 -19.50 -2.74
C HIS A 51 -0.55 -18.46 -2.33
N LEU A 52 0.59 -18.89 -1.77
CA LEU A 52 1.69 -18.01 -1.39
C LEU A 52 2.24 -17.21 -2.57
N LEU A 53 2.40 -17.84 -3.74
CA LEU A 53 2.82 -17.15 -4.96
C LEU A 53 1.80 -16.11 -5.43
N ALA A 54 0.50 -16.44 -5.38
CA ALA A 54 -0.58 -15.53 -5.75
C ALA A 54 -0.67 -14.34 -4.78
N GLU A 55 -0.52 -14.59 -3.48
CA GLU A 55 -0.54 -13.57 -2.44
C GLU A 55 0.65 -12.61 -2.58
N ALA A 56 1.88 -13.12 -2.72
CA ALA A 56 3.06 -12.29 -2.96
C ALA A 56 2.93 -11.46 -4.24
N THR A 57 2.39 -12.05 -5.31
CA THR A 57 2.12 -11.32 -6.58
C THR A 57 1.12 -10.18 -6.36
N THR A 58 0.08 -10.43 -5.57
CA THR A 58 -0.96 -9.45 -5.27
C THR A 58 -0.41 -8.32 -4.41
N ALA A 59 0.36 -8.65 -3.38
CA ALA A 59 1.01 -7.68 -2.50
C ALA A 59 1.96 -6.74 -3.27
N VAL A 60 2.76 -7.25 -4.22
CA VAL A 60 3.59 -6.40 -5.09
C VAL A 60 2.74 -5.42 -5.90
N LYS A 61 1.67 -5.90 -6.55
CA LYS A 61 0.78 -5.04 -7.34
C LYS A 61 0.11 -3.97 -6.48
N GLN A 62 -0.37 -4.36 -5.29
CA GLN A 62 -0.99 -3.43 -4.35
C GLN A 62 0.02 -2.39 -3.86
N ALA A 63 1.25 -2.80 -3.56
CA ALA A 63 2.31 -1.87 -3.18
C ALA A 63 2.54 -0.81 -4.27
N GLU A 64 2.66 -1.22 -5.54
CA GLU A 64 2.80 -0.31 -6.68
C GLU A 64 1.61 0.67 -6.77
N SER A 65 0.38 0.15 -6.80
CA SER A 65 -0.84 0.95 -6.91
C SER A 65 -1.02 1.91 -5.73
N LEU A 66 -0.72 1.50 -4.51
CA LEU A 66 -0.87 2.34 -3.32
C LEU A 66 0.08 3.54 -3.34
N VAL A 67 1.27 3.40 -3.95
CA VAL A 67 2.12 4.59 -4.15
C VAL A 67 1.48 5.55 -5.15
N GLU A 68 0.87 5.05 -6.23
CA GLU A 68 0.15 5.89 -7.21
C GLU A 68 -1.03 6.62 -6.56
N TYR A 69 -1.76 5.95 -5.66
CA TYR A 69 -2.86 6.54 -4.89
C TYR A 69 -2.42 7.40 -3.70
N ARG A 70 -1.13 7.74 -3.59
CA ARG A 70 -0.57 8.56 -2.50
C ARG A 70 -0.85 7.99 -1.10
N ARG A 71 -0.82 6.66 -0.98
CA ARG A 71 -0.92 5.90 0.28
C ARG A 71 0.39 5.16 0.58
N PRO A 72 1.51 5.89 0.81
CA PRO A 72 2.81 5.29 1.03
C PRO A 72 2.89 4.45 2.31
N ASP A 73 2.06 4.77 3.31
CA ASP A 73 1.87 3.99 4.54
C ASP A 73 1.45 2.54 4.22
N LEU A 74 0.36 2.39 3.47
CA LEU A 74 -0.17 1.08 3.11
C LEU A 74 0.71 0.41 2.05
N ALA A 75 1.27 1.19 1.12
CA ALA A 75 2.20 0.66 0.13
C ALA A 75 3.39 -0.04 0.81
N TYR A 76 3.94 0.59 1.85
CA TYR A 76 5.08 0.04 2.59
C TYR A 76 4.72 -1.30 3.27
N VAL A 77 3.53 -1.40 3.84
CA VAL A 77 3.02 -2.65 4.43
C VAL A 77 2.95 -3.77 3.39
N GLU A 78 2.37 -3.50 2.21
CA GLU A 78 2.23 -4.51 1.15
C GLU A 78 3.58 -4.90 0.53
N TYR A 79 4.53 -3.95 0.41
CA TYR A 79 5.89 -4.27 -0.01
C TYR A 79 6.59 -5.21 0.98
N LEU A 80 6.50 -4.92 2.29
CA LEU A 80 7.06 -5.79 3.32
C LEU A 80 6.39 -7.17 3.33
N ARG A 81 5.07 -7.24 3.13
CA ARG A 81 4.35 -8.52 3.00
C ARG A 81 4.89 -9.32 1.81
N ALA A 82 5.02 -8.71 0.64
CA ALA A 82 5.58 -9.38 -0.54
C ALA A 82 7.00 -9.91 -0.27
N PHE A 83 7.84 -9.11 0.40
CA PHE A 83 9.20 -9.51 0.79
C PHE A 83 9.19 -10.71 1.72
N GLU A 84 8.40 -10.68 2.79
CA GLU A 84 8.31 -11.77 3.76
C GLU A 84 7.86 -13.08 3.09
N ILE A 85 6.81 -13.03 2.26
CA ILE A 85 6.31 -14.23 1.57
C ILE A 85 7.37 -14.76 0.60
N ALA A 86 7.93 -13.91 -0.25
CA ALA A 86 8.80 -14.35 -1.34
C ALA A 86 10.20 -14.76 -0.88
N VAL A 87 10.75 -14.10 0.15
CA VAL A 87 12.13 -14.26 0.59
C VAL A 87 12.24 -15.17 1.81
N ALA A 88 11.30 -15.07 2.76
CA ALA A 88 11.37 -15.86 4.00
C ALA A 88 10.50 -17.12 3.96
N ILE A 89 9.26 -17.04 3.44
CA ILE A 89 8.29 -18.15 3.54
C ILE A 89 8.43 -19.15 2.40
N ILE A 90 8.35 -18.70 1.14
CA ILE A 90 8.35 -19.60 -0.04
C ILE A 90 9.59 -20.51 -0.09
N PRO A 91 10.82 -20.04 0.15
CA PRO A 91 12.00 -20.90 0.11
C PRO A 91 12.02 -22.00 1.19
N GLN A 92 11.28 -21.82 2.28
CA GLN A 92 11.17 -22.80 3.38
C GLN A 92 10.03 -23.81 3.16
N HIS A 93 9.19 -23.62 2.14
CA HIS A 93 8.05 -24.48 1.87
C HIS A 93 8.49 -25.88 1.39
N GLU A 94 7.84 -26.93 1.88
CA GLU A 94 8.21 -28.33 1.60
C GLU A 94 8.27 -28.69 0.10
N GLN A 95 7.40 -28.05 -0.71
CA GLN A 95 7.32 -28.24 -2.16
C GLN A 95 8.34 -27.40 -2.96
N TYR A 96 9.11 -26.52 -2.31
CA TYR A 96 10.07 -25.64 -2.98
C TYR A 96 11.22 -26.36 -3.71
N PRO A 97 11.82 -27.45 -3.18
CA PRO A 97 12.86 -28.21 -3.89
C PRO A 97 12.37 -28.79 -5.23
N ILE A 98 11.09 -29.20 -5.29
CA ILE A 98 10.47 -29.71 -6.52
C ILE A 98 10.27 -28.59 -7.53
N LEU A 99 9.85 -27.42 -7.06
CA LEU A 99 9.65 -26.21 -7.88
C LEU A 99 10.97 -25.75 -8.53
N SER A 100 12.06 -25.68 -7.75
CA SER A 100 13.36 -25.21 -8.26
C SER A 100 14.00 -26.18 -9.25
N SER A 101 13.82 -27.49 -9.04
CA SER A 101 14.37 -28.53 -9.91
C SER A 101 13.71 -28.57 -11.29
N ARG A 102 12.39 -28.38 -11.37
CA ARG A 102 11.65 -28.44 -12.64
C ARG A 102 11.72 -27.17 -13.49
N ARG A 103 12.15 -26.03 -12.92
CA ARG A 103 12.16 -24.71 -13.59
C ARG A 103 10.83 -24.40 -14.33
N GLY A 104 9.71 -24.79 -13.72
CA GLY A 104 8.37 -24.64 -14.29
C GLY A 104 7.77 -23.25 -14.10
N SER A 105 6.50 -23.10 -14.50
CA SER A 105 5.75 -21.83 -14.40
C SER A 105 5.81 -21.18 -13.01
N GLN A 106 5.65 -21.98 -11.95
CA GLN A 106 5.70 -21.50 -10.56
C GLN A 106 7.08 -20.95 -10.18
N PHE A 107 8.17 -21.57 -10.64
CA PHE A 107 9.53 -21.07 -10.41
C PHE A 107 9.76 -19.74 -11.14
N ASN A 108 9.31 -19.63 -12.38
CA ASN A 108 9.40 -18.38 -13.14
C ASN A 108 8.58 -17.27 -12.48
N GLN A 109 7.41 -17.61 -11.92
CA GLN A 109 6.60 -16.67 -11.14
C GLN A 109 7.35 -16.21 -9.88
N HIS A 110 7.94 -17.12 -9.11
CA HIS A 110 8.75 -16.77 -7.94
C HIS A 110 9.91 -15.84 -8.30
N GLN A 111 10.66 -16.16 -9.35
CA GLN A 111 11.76 -15.33 -9.85
C GLN A 111 11.29 -13.94 -10.31
N SER A 112 10.14 -13.86 -10.96
CA SER A 112 9.54 -12.58 -11.35
C SER A 112 9.19 -11.70 -10.14
N ILE A 113 8.63 -12.31 -9.09
CA ILE A 113 8.32 -11.62 -7.82
C ILE A 113 9.60 -11.09 -7.18
N LEU A 114 10.65 -11.92 -7.06
CA LEU A 114 11.92 -11.50 -6.48
C LEU A 114 12.57 -10.34 -7.25
N ARG A 115 12.54 -10.39 -8.60
CA ARG A 115 13.03 -9.30 -9.44
C ARG A 115 12.25 -8.01 -9.22
N LYS A 116 10.92 -8.08 -9.14
CA LYS A 116 10.09 -6.91 -8.84
C LYS A 116 10.39 -6.32 -7.47
N ILE A 117 10.51 -7.16 -6.43
CA ILE A 117 10.88 -6.71 -5.08
C ILE A 117 12.23 -5.97 -5.09
N SER A 118 13.22 -6.51 -5.81
CA SER A 118 14.53 -5.87 -5.96
C SER A 118 14.44 -4.52 -6.70
N GLN A 119 13.66 -4.43 -7.77
CA GLN A 119 13.45 -3.17 -8.51
C GLN A 119 12.76 -2.09 -7.66
N LEU A 120 11.91 -2.52 -6.73
CA LEU A 120 11.16 -1.63 -5.85
C LEU A 120 11.96 -1.20 -4.60
N ALA A 121 13.08 -1.85 -4.28
CA ALA A 121 13.83 -1.64 -3.05
C ALA A 121 14.17 -0.17 -2.78
N ASP A 122 14.86 0.49 -3.72
CA ASP A 122 15.27 1.90 -3.57
C ASP A 122 14.07 2.85 -3.37
N ARG A 123 12.93 2.54 -4.00
CA ARG A 123 11.70 3.34 -3.87
C ARG A 123 11.10 3.18 -2.48
N PHE A 124 11.06 1.94 -1.97
CA PHE A 124 10.48 1.65 -0.67
C PHE A 124 11.39 2.04 0.50
N ASP A 125 12.70 2.08 0.31
CA ASP A 125 13.62 2.70 1.26
C ASP A 125 13.35 4.21 1.38
N LYS A 126 13.13 4.91 0.26
CA LYS A 126 12.74 6.34 0.30
C LYS A 126 11.38 6.55 0.97
N ILE A 127 10.41 5.68 0.72
CA ILE A 127 9.08 5.73 1.38
C ILE A 127 9.23 5.54 2.89
N LYS A 128 10.03 4.57 3.33
CA LYS A 128 10.34 4.35 4.74
C LYS A 128 10.94 5.61 5.37
N GLU A 129 11.91 6.26 4.73
CA GLU A 129 12.50 7.51 5.22
C GLU A 129 11.48 8.66 5.30
N ILE A 130 10.56 8.75 4.33
CA ILE A 130 9.45 9.73 4.38
C ILE A 130 8.58 9.50 5.62
N ILE A 131 8.20 8.25 5.90
CA ILE A 131 7.35 7.89 7.04
C ILE A 131 8.08 8.19 8.36
N ILE A 132 9.36 7.81 8.48
CA ILE A 132 10.16 8.08 9.69
C ILE A 132 10.28 9.59 9.94
N ASN A 133 10.55 10.38 8.89
CA ASN A 133 10.65 11.82 9.02
C ASN A 133 9.32 12.48 9.41
N ASP A 134 8.19 11.98 8.89
CA ASP A 134 6.87 12.42 9.30
C ASP A 134 6.55 12.06 10.75
N ASN A 135 6.83 10.82 11.17
CA ASN A 135 6.65 10.38 12.56
C ASN A 135 7.46 11.27 13.52
N ARG A 136 8.71 11.60 13.17
CA ARG A 136 9.56 12.50 13.96
C ARG A 136 9.00 13.91 14.05
N ARG A 137 8.49 14.47 12.94
CA ARG A 137 7.90 15.83 12.91
C ARG A 137 6.63 15.93 13.73
N ASN A 138 5.82 14.86 13.74
CA ASN A 138 4.52 14.82 14.40
C ASN A 138 4.55 14.17 15.80
N SER A 139 5.72 13.73 16.27
CA SER A 139 5.88 12.97 17.53
C SER A 139 4.99 11.72 17.62
N THR A 140 4.72 11.09 16.47
CA THR A 140 3.87 9.89 16.38
C THR A 140 4.49 8.78 17.24
N GLN A 141 3.70 8.24 18.18
CA GLN A 141 4.11 7.13 19.05
C GLN A 141 3.69 5.79 18.43
N LYS A 142 4.46 4.75 18.76
CA LYS A 142 4.07 3.36 18.48
C LYS A 142 2.76 3.04 19.19
N ALA A 143 1.85 2.33 18.52
CA ALA A 143 0.68 1.76 19.17
C ALA A 143 1.14 0.75 20.23
N SER A 144 0.72 0.97 21.49
CA SER A 144 1.03 0.10 22.64
C SER A 144 0.18 -1.16 22.65
#